data_AF-A0A1F2U3C1-F1
#
_entry.id   AF-A0A1F2U3C1-F1
#
_cell.length_a   1.000
_cell.length_b   1.000
_cell.length_c   1.000
_cell.angle_alpha   90.00
_cell.angle_beta   90.00
_cell.angle_gamma   90.00
#
_symmetry.space_group_name_H-M   'P 1'
#
loop_
_entity.id
_entity.type
_entity.pdbx_description
1 polymer ?
#
loop_
_entity_poly.entity_id
_entity_poly.type
_entity_poly.pdbx_seq_one_letter_code
_entity_poly.pdbx_strand_id
1 'polypeptide(L)'
;MHEWKIRSSPWYVRREVKKRDKGVCQSCGFDVVRAHREWRRARPPATDRAGRKRWRAARPLWEADHIVPVADGGGECGLDNYRLLCRACHLAVTTAWRASKKSNPAQREYRTA
;
A
#
# COMPACT_ATOMS: atom_id res chain seq x y z
N MET A 1 -13.20 7.28 -18.37
CA MET A 1 -13.72 5.90 -18.45
C MET A 1 -12.59 4.85 -18.29
N HIS A 2 -12.28 4.46 -17.06
CA HIS A 2 -11.52 3.22 -16.73
C HIS A 2 -12.00 2.59 -15.40
N GLU A 3 -13.21 2.95 -14.97
CA GLU A 3 -13.72 2.71 -13.61
C GLU A 3 -13.90 1.23 -13.30
N TRP A 4 -14.37 0.43 -14.26
CA TRP A 4 -14.47 -1.02 -14.10
C TRP A 4 -13.11 -1.70 -13.86
N LYS A 5 -12.03 -1.22 -14.53
CA LYS A 5 -10.67 -1.77 -14.36
C LYS A 5 -10.06 -1.40 -13.02
N ILE A 6 -10.43 -0.24 -12.48
CA ILE A 6 -10.01 0.19 -11.14
C ILE A 6 -10.61 -0.74 -10.09
N ARG A 7 -11.87 -1.14 -10.26
CA ARG A 7 -12.58 -2.04 -9.34
C ARG A 7 -12.17 -3.51 -9.48
N SER A 8 -11.91 -3.98 -10.69
CA SER A 8 -11.71 -5.42 -10.95
C SER A 8 -10.24 -5.86 -11.04
N SER A 9 -9.30 -4.95 -11.27
CA SER A 9 -7.90 -5.29 -11.52
C SER A 9 -6.96 -4.64 -10.50
N PRO A 10 -6.50 -5.41 -9.50
CA PRO A 10 -5.51 -4.95 -8.52
C PRO A 10 -4.21 -4.44 -9.16
N TRP A 11 -3.78 -5.04 -10.28
CA TRP A 11 -2.60 -4.57 -11.00
C TRP A 11 -2.83 -3.21 -11.66
N TYR A 12 -3.99 -3.03 -12.30
CA TYR A 12 -4.33 -1.78 -12.97
C TYR A 12 -4.42 -0.63 -11.97
N VAL A 13 -5.14 -0.81 -10.86
CA VAL A 13 -5.25 0.24 -9.83
C VAL A 13 -3.88 0.60 -9.24
N ARG A 14 -3.04 -0.38 -8.92
CA ARG A 14 -1.68 -0.11 -8.43
C ARG A 14 -0.87 0.70 -9.44
N ARG A 15 -1.00 0.40 -10.74
CA ARG A 15 -0.31 1.17 -11.78
C ARG A 15 -0.81 2.61 -11.85
N GLU A 16 -2.13 2.83 -11.85
CA GLU A 16 -2.71 4.17 -11.95
C GLU A 16 -2.47 5.00 -10.68
N VAL A 17 -2.58 4.42 -9.49
CA VAL A 17 -2.25 5.08 -8.21
C VAL A 17 -0.80 5.54 -8.21
N LYS A 18 0.12 4.65 -8.59
CA LYS A 18 1.54 4.98 -8.65
C LYS A 18 1.85 6.08 -9.67
N LYS A 19 1.14 6.10 -10.80
CA LYS A 19 1.26 7.16 -11.82
C LYS A 19 0.76 8.50 -11.28
N ARG A 20 -0.43 8.52 -10.67
CA ARG A 20 -1.03 9.72 -10.07
C ARG A 20 -0.16 10.31 -8.96
N ASP A 21 0.28 9.47 -8.03
CA ASP A 21 1.04 9.88 -6.84
C ASP A 21 2.54 10.03 -7.12
N LYS A 22 2.95 9.88 -8.38
CA LYS A 22 4.34 9.98 -8.85
C LYS A 22 5.31 9.06 -8.08
N GLY A 23 4.80 7.97 -7.51
CA GLY A 23 5.59 7.05 -6.69
C GLY A 23 5.99 7.59 -5.32
N VAL A 24 5.30 8.61 -4.80
CA VAL A 24 5.58 9.24 -3.51
C VAL A 24 4.50 8.90 -2.50
N CYS A 25 4.93 8.49 -1.29
CA CYS A 25 4.02 8.22 -0.19
C CYS A 25 3.23 9.48 0.18
N GLN A 26 1.90 9.40 0.12
CA GLN A 26 1.01 10.53 0.40
C GLN A 26 0.93 10.90 1.89
N SER A 27 1.52 10.10 2.79
CA SER A 27 1.55 10.39 4.23
C SER A 27 2.88 10.98 4.70
N CYS A 28 4.02 10.47 4.21
CA CYS A 28 5.34 10.87 4.72
C CYS A 28 6.30 11.41 3.65
N GLY A 29 5.90 11.46 2.38
CA GLY A 29 6.74 11.95 1.29
C GLY A 29 7.85 10.99 0.82
N PHE A 30 7.93 9.77 1.37
CA PHE A 30 8.91 8.78 0.94
C PHE A 30 8.72 8.37 -0.53
N ASP A 31 9.76 8.56 -1.35
CA ASP A 31 9.76 8.17 -2.77
C ASP A 31 10.08 6.66 -2.92
N VAL A 32 9.04 5.87 -3.14
CA VAL A 32 9.14 4.41 -3.27
C VAL A 32 9.77 4.00 -4.61
N VAL A 33 9.69 4.85 -5.65
CA VAL A 33 10.26 4.59 -6.96
C VAL A 33 11.77 4.77 -6.93
N ARG A 34 12.23 5.88 -6.34
CA ARG A 34 13.65 6.15 -6.11
C ARG A 34 14.25 5.08 -5.23
N ALA A 35 13.64 4.77 -4.08
CA ALA A 35 14.11 3.71 -3.19
C ALA A 35 14.20 2.36 -3.91
N HIS A 36 13.20 1.99 -4.73
CA HIS A 36 13.25 0.74 -5.48
C HIS A 36 14.33 0.74 -6.57
N ARG A 37 14.64 1.89 -7.17
CA ARG A 37 15.75 2.04 -8.14
C ARG A 37 17.10 1.85 -7.44
N GLU A 38 17.30 2.50 -6.31
CA GLU A 38 18.52 2.37 -5.48
C GLU A 38 18.70 0.94 -4.99
N TRP A 39 17.64 0.33 -4.45
CA TRP A 39 17.62 -1.08 -4.08
C TRP A 39 18.03 -1.99 -5.24
N ARG A 40 17.47 -1.82 -6.44
CA ARG A 40 17.86 -2.63 -7.61
C ARG A 40 19.33 -2.48 -7.97
N ARG A 41 19.90 -1.28 -7.87
CA ARG A 41 21.32 -0.99 -8.15
C ARG A 41 22.24 -1.61 -7.11
N ALA A 42 21.83 -1.64 -5.85
CA ALA A 42 22.57 -2.26 -4.74
C ALA A 42 22.48 -3.80 -4.71
N ARG A 43 22.06 -4.46 -5.80
CA ARG A 43 21.93 -5.92 -5.87
C ARG A 43 23.30 -6.58 -5.70
N PRO A 44 23.52 -7.39 -4.66
CA PRO A 44 24.80 -8.07 -4.48
C PRO A 44 25.08 -9.11 -5.58
N PRO A 45 26.35 -9.51 -5.77
CA PRO A 45 26.73 -10.62 -6.64
C PRO A 45 25.96 -11.90 -6.36
N ALA A 46 25.90 -12.80 -7.35
CA ALA A 46 25.24 -14.11 -7.19
C ALA A 46 25.84 -14.95 -6.05
N THR A 47 27.15 -14.85 -5.88
CA THR A 47 27.96 -15.58 -4.91
C THR A 47 27.71 -15.15 -3.46
N ASP A 48 27.34 -13.90 -3.21
CA ASP A 48 27.04 -13.39 -1.86
C ASP A 48 25.61 -13.76 -1.42
N ARG A 49 25.44 -14.99 -0.94
CA ARG A 49 24.15 -15.49 -0.44
C ARG A 49 23.62 -14.67 0.73
N ALA A 50 24.49 -14.27 1.66
CA ALA A 50 24.12 -13.53 2.86
C ALA A 50 23.68 -12.11 2.51
N GLY A 51 24.44 -11.39 1.68
CA GLY A 51 24.05 -10.09 1.15
C GLY A 51 22.76 -10.16 0.35
N ARG A 52 22.55 -11.18 -0.49
CA ARG A 52 21.27 -11.35 -1.20
C ARG A 52 20.09 -11.56 -0.27
N LYS A 53 20.27 -12.27 0.87
CA LYS A 53 19.22 -12.42 1.88
C LYS A 53 18.84 -11.06 2.47
N ARG A 54 19.83 -10.27 2.89
CA ARG A 54 19.61 -8.90 3.43
C ARG A 54 19.00 -7.97 2.39
N TRP A 55 19.52 -7.99 1.17
CA TRP A 55 18.99 -7.21 0.05
C TRP A 55 17.53 -7.52 -0.24
N ARG A 56 17.12 -8.80 -0.31
CA ARG A 56 15.71 -9.16 -0.48
C ARG A 56 14.83 -8.65 0.66
N ALA A 57 15.29 -8.76 1.90
CA ALA A 57 14.57 -8.26 3.08
C ALA A 57 14.44 -6.72 3.07
N ALA A 58 15.43 -6.02 2.53
CA ALA A 58 15.45 -4.56 2.42
C ALA A 58 14.68 -4.01 1.21
N ARG A 59 13.91 -4.84 0.48
CA ARG A 59 13.11 -4.37 -0.65
C ARG A 59 12.12 -3.30 -0.18
N PRO A 60 12.11 -2.11 -0.78
CA PRO A 60 11.12 -1.09 -0.45
C PRO A 60 9.74 -1.55 -0.94
N LEU A 61 8.77 -1.54 -0.04
CA LEU A 61 7.40 -1.97 -0.28
C LEU A 61 6.44 -0.79 -0.10
N TRP A 62 5.34 -0.84 -0.84
CA TRP A 62 4.29 0.16 -0.84
C TRP A 62 2.96 -0.49 -1.20
N GLU A 63 1.86 0.11 -0.75
CA GLU A 63 0.51 -0.35 -0.98
C GLU A 63 -0.36 0.73 -1.62
N ALA A 64 -1.31 0.29 -2.46
CA ALA A 64 -2.44 1.11 -2.90
C ALA A 64 -3.48 1.05 -1.78
N ASP A 65 -3.36 1.97 -0.84
CA ASP A 65 -4.19 2.07 0.35
C ASP A 65 -5.52 2.74 0.01
N HIS A 66 -6.61 2.30 0.64
CA HIS A 66 -7.88 3.00 0.56
C HIS A 66 -7.95 4.08 1.64
N ILE A 67 -8.30 5.32 1.29
CA ILE A 67 -8.48 6.43 2.22
C ILE A 67 -9.62 6.10 3.19
N VAL A 68 -10.75 5.67 2.64
CA VAL A 68 -11.85 5.01 3.36
C VAL A 68 -11.71 3.50 3.15
N PRO A 69 -11.47 2.70 4.20
CA PRO A 69 -11.31 1.25 4.05
C PRO A 69 -12.53 0.57 3.44
N VAL A 70 -12.31 -0.55 2.75
CA VAL A 70 -13.39 -1.35 2.15
C VAL A 70 -14.44 -1.78 3.18
N ALA A 71 -14.00 -2.15 4.39
CA ALA A 71 -14.89 -2.51 5.50
C ALA A 71 -15.82 -1.37 5.96
N ASP A 72 -15.50 -0.13 5.59
CA ASP A 72 -16.31 1.06 5.85
C ASP A 72 -17.02 1.56 4.58
N GLY A 73 -17.16 0.71 3.55
CA GLY A 73 -17.85 1.04 2.30
C GLY A 73 -16.97 1.67 1.22
N GLY A 74 -15.66 1.78 1.41
CA GLY A 74 -14.76 2.41 0.43
C GLY A 74 -14.34 1.54 -0.76
N GLY A 75 -15.05 0.45 -1.08
CA GLY A 75 -14.64 -0.51 -2.12
C GLY A 75 -15.12 -0.19 -3.55
N GLU A 76 -16.24 0.52 -3.70
CA GLU A 76 -16.86 0.81 -5.00
C GLU A 76 -16.41 2.14 -5.63
N CYS A 77 -15.38 2.75 -5.06
CA CYS A 77 -14.84 4.04 -5.46
C CYS A 77 -13.98 3.99 -6.75
N GLY A 78 -13.75 5.16 -7.33
CA GLY A 78 -12.73 5.35 -8.36
C GLY A 78 -11.32 5.41 -7.78
N LEU A 79 -10.40 6.02 -8.53
CA LEU A 79 -9.01 6.18 -8.08
C LEU A 79 -8.88 7.18 -6.91
N ASP A 80 -9.85 8.06 -6.74
CA ASP A 80 -9.94 9.12 -5.74
C ASP A 80 -9.83 8.63 -4.31
N ASN A 81 -10.43 7.49 -3.98
CA ASN A 81 -10.33 6.89 -2.65
C ASN A 81 -9.04 6.06 -2.47
N TYR A 82 -8.15 6.00 -3.45
CA TYR A 82 -6.84 5.37 -3.26
C TYR A 82 -5.77 6.39 -2.91
N ARG A 83 -4.72 5.94 -2.23
CA ARG A 83 -3.45 6.66 -2.03
C ARG A 83 -2.27 5.69 -2.00
N LEU A 84 -1.11 6.13 -2.48
CA LEU A 84 0.13 5.41 -2.35
C LEU A 84 0.68 5.60 -0.94
N LEU A 85 0.84 4.51 -0.18
CA LEU A 85 1.54 4.53 1.10
C LEU A 85 2.76 3.62 1.07
N CYS A 86 3.87 4.07 1.66
CA CYS A 86 4.96 3.16 2.00
C CYS A 86 4.47 2.15 3.05
N ARG A 87 5.11 0.97 3.12
CA ARG A 87 4.65 -0.10 4.02
C ARG A 87 4.57 0.31 5.49
N ALA A 88 5.48 1.15 5.96
CA ALA A 88 5.45 1.66 7.33
C ALA A 88 4.19 2.52 7.60
N CYS A 89 3.90 3.49 6.73
CA CYS A 89 2.68 4.30 6.83
C CYS A 89 1.42 3.45 6.70
N HIS A 90 1.39 2.50 5.77
CA HIS A 90 0.23 1.60 5.60
C HIS A 90 -0.07 0.78 6.86
N LEU A 91 0.97 0.24 7.52
CA LEU A 91 0.83 -0.47 8.79
C LEU A 91 0.34 0.45 9.91
N ALA A 92 0.83 1.70 9.96
CA ALA A 92 0.41 2.68 10.96
C ALA A 92 -1.08 3.03 10.81
N VAL A 93 -1.54 3.36 9.59
CA VAL A 93 -2.96 3.69 9.36
C VAL A 93 -3.87 2.49 9.61
N THR A 94 -3.46 1.29 9.20
CA THR A 94 -4.24 0.06 9.45
C THR A 94 -4.35 -0.24 10.94
N THR A 95 -3.27 -0.04 11.69
CA THR A 95 -3.26 -0.25 13.15
C THR A 95 -4.14 0.76 13.86
N ALA A 96 -4.03 2.04 13.51
CA ALA A 96 -4.86 3.11 14.07
C ALA A 96 -6.35 2.87 13.79
N TRP A 97 -6.69 2.51 12.55
CA TRP A 97 -8.06 2.16 12.18
C TRP A 97 -8.57 0.95 12.98
N ARG A 98 -7.79 -0.13 13.09
CA ARG A 98 -8.21 -1.31 13.87
C ARG A 98 -8.42 -0.98 15.36
N ALA A 99 -7.64 -0.07 15.92
CA ALA A 99 -7.81 0.38 17.30
C ALA A 99 -9.14 1.16 17.47
N SER A 100 -9.45 2.09 16.56
CA SER A 100 -10.69 2.88 16.63
C SER A 100 -11.96 2.02 16.49
N LYS A 101 -11.88 0.90 15.76
CA LYS A 101 -12.98 -0.07 15.65
C LYS A 101 -13.22 -0.87 16.92
N LYS A 102 -12.18 -1.13 17.73
CA LYS A 102 -12.34 -1.82 19.02
C LYS A 102 -13.03 -0.93 20.06
N SER A 103 -12.87 0.38 19.97
CA SER A 103 -13.52 1.35 20.84
C SER A 103 -14.95 1.72 20.43
N ASN A 104 -15.45 1.25 19.27
CA ASN A 104 -16.81 1.50 18.82
C ASN A 104 -17.63 0.19 18.78
N PRO A 105 -18.50 -0.07 19.78
CA PRO A 105 -19.21 -1.35 19.90
C PRO A 105 -20.19 -1.65 18.75
N ALA A 106 -20.70 -0.63 18.05
CA ALA A 106 -21.66 -0.78 16.95
C ALA A 106 -21.11 -1.51 15.70
N GLN A 107 -19.80 -1.72 15.60
CA GLN A 107 -19.17 -2.36 14.43
C GLN A 107 -18.63 -3.77 14.72
N ARG A 108 -18.87 -4.28 15.92
CA ARG A 108 -18.42 -5.61 16.36
C ARG A 108 -19.31 -6.74 15.82
N GLU A 109 -20.58 -6.45 15.52
CA GLU A 109 -21.59 -7.43 15.05
C GLU A 109 -21.38 -7.91 13.60
N TYR A 110 -20.70 -7.15 12.75
CA TYR A 110 -20.45 -7.52 11.34
C TYR A 110 -19.37 -8.61 11.15
N ARG A 111 -18.54 -8.91 12.16
CA ARG A 111 -17.43 -9.89 12.02
C ARG A 111 -17.80 -11.33 12.40
N THR A 112 -19.03 -11.58 12.82
CA THR A 112 -19.53 -12.88 13.30
C THR A 112 -20.60 -13.50 12.39
N ALA A 113 -20.86 -12.91 11.22
CA ALA A 113 -21.75 -13.46 10.20
C ALA A 113 -20.94 -14.11 9.07
#